data_AF-A0A4S5EQF4-F1
#
_entry.id   AF-A0A4S5EQF4-F1
#
_cell.length_a   1.000
_cell.length_b   1.000
_cell.length_c   1.000
_cell.angle_alpha   90.00
_cell.angle_beta   90.00
_cell.angle_gamma   90.00
#
_symmetry.space_group_name_H-M   'P 1'
#
loop_
_entity.id
_entity.type
_entity.pdbx_description
1 polymer ?
#
loop_
_entity_poly.entity_id
_entity_poly.type
_entity_poly.pdbx_seq_one_letter_code
_entity_poly.pdbx_strand_id
1 'polypeptide(L)'
;TPAAVAARPTCHRTTPGSHDKGAGSDWICQVGWTDGTGKTQSGKFELQVRSNGCYQAGGPSKIVGPVMIRSVVGKQVINPVFEFDGCFDTT
;
A
#
# COMPACT_ATOMS: atom_id res chain seq x y z
N THR A 1 -3.31 5.32 -12.60
CA THR A 1 -2.89 6.23 -11.51
C THR A 1 -3.84 6.05 -10.32
N PRO A 2 -3.46 6.42 -9.08
CA PRO A 2 -4.36 6.33 -7.92
C PRO A 2 -5.71 7.03 -8.13
N ALA A 3 -5.70 8.17 -8.86
CA ALA A 3 -6.92 8.88 -9.26
C ALA A 3 -7.85 8.04 -10.16
N ALA A 4 -7.29 7.21 -11.06
CA ALA A 4 -8.07 6.37 -11.96
C ALA A 4 -8.83 5.24 -11.24
N VAL A 5 -8.44 4.90 -10.00
CA VAL A 5 -9.11 3.87 -9.17
C VAL A 5 -9.80 4.47 -7.94
N ALA A 6 -9.92 5.80 -7.88
CA ALA A 6 -10.52 6.55 -6.77
C ALA A 6 -10.00 6.12 -5.39
N ALA A 7 -8.69 5.85 -5.28
CA ALA A 7 -8.10 5.34 -4.04
C ALA A 7 -8.24 6.35 -2.90
N ARG A 8 -8.75 5.89 -1.75
CA ARG A 8 -8.91 6.68 -0.53
C ARG A 8 -8.20 5.99 0.64
N PRO A 9 -7.03 6.49 1.05
CA PRO A 9 -6.33 5.99 2.22
C PRO A 9 -6.77 6.71 3.50
N THR A 10 -6.89 5.95 4.59
CA THR A 10 -6.92 6.45 5.96
C THR A 10 -5.78 5.78 6.71
N CYS A 11 -4.85 6.55 7.25
CA CYS A 11 -3.63 6.04 7.86
C CYS A 11 -3.53 6.43 9.33
N HIS A 12 -3.09 5.49 10.15
CA HIS A 12 -2.84 5.69 11.57
C HIS A 12 -1.53 5.06 12.00
N ARG A 13 -0.89 5.64 13.00
CA ARG A 13 0.24 5.03 13.68
C ARG A 13 -0.23 4.09 14.79
N THR A 14 0.42 2.93 14.88
CA THR A 14 0.05 1.89 15.84
C THR A 14 0.75 2.02 17.18
N THR A 15 1.82 2.81 17.26
CA THR A 15 2.53 3.04 18.52
C THR A 15 1.62 3.81 19.48
N PRO A 16 1.38 3.32 20.71
CA PRO A 16 0.55 4.03 21.69
C PRO A 16 1.05 5.46 21.95
N GLY A 17 0.13 6.42 21.96
CA GLY A 17 0.45 7.84 22.20
C GLY A 17 1.12 8.56 21.04
N SER A 18 1.34 7.88 19.90
CA SER A 18 1.82 8.54 18.69
C SER A 18 0.73 9.40 18.04
N HIS A 19 1.16 10.48 17.40
CA HIS A 19 0.32 11.27 16.50
C HIS A 19 0.53 10.80 15.07
N ASP A 20 -0.50 10.87 14.23
CA ASP A 20 -0.45 10.50 12.80
C ASP A 20 0.38 11.49 11.97
N LYS A 21 1.68 11.58 12.27
CA LYS A 21 2.66 12.46 11.64
C LYS A 21 4.07 11.86 11.70
N GLY A 22 4.88 12.23 10.72
CA GLY A 22 6.32 11.95 10.66
C GLY A 22 6.71 10.56 10.19
N ALA A 23 8.02 10.29 10.19
CA ALA A 23 8.59 9.00 9.85
C ALA A 23 8.27 7.94 10.91
N GLY A 24 8.26 6.67 10.50
CA GLY A 24 8.00 5.53 11.38
C GLY A 24 7.77 4.23 10.61
N SER A 25 7.99 3.10 11.27
CA SER A 25 7.68 1.75 10.76
C SER A 25 6.34 1.21 11.27
N ASP A 26 5.58 2.05 11.95
CA ASP A 26 4.38 1.69 12.71
C ASP A 26 3.09 2.19 12.04
N TRP A 27 3.16 2.58 10.77
CA TRP A 27 2.02 3.06 10.01
C TRP A 27 1.18 1.91 9.47
N ILE A 28 -0.13 2.01 9.69
CA ILE A 28 -1.14 1.18 9.04
C ILE A 28 -2.08 2.07 8.26
N CYS A 29 -2.22 1.80 6.97
CA CYS A 29 -3.15 2.48 6.08
C CYS A 29 -4.27 1.54 5.63
N GLN A 30 -5.52 1.88 5.96
CA GLN A 30 -6.67 1.26 5.32
C GLN A 30 -6.93 1.99 4.01
N VAL A 31 -6.81 1.29 2.88
CA VAL A 31 -7.02 1.86 1.54
C VAL A 31 -8.31 1.29 0.98
N GLY A 32 -9.23 2.14 0.56
CA GLY A 32 -10.38 1.77 -0.27
C GLY A 32 -10.13 2.14 -1.73
N TRP A 33 -10.55 1.31 -2.68
CA TRP A 33 -10.46 1.61 -4.12
C TRP A 33 -11.59 0.93 -4.90
N THR A 34 -11.82 1.37 -6.13
CA THR A 34 -12.74 0.73 -7.07
C THR A 34 -11.93 -0.11 -8.06
N ASP A 35 -12.25 -1.40 -8.18
CA ASP A 35 -11.59 -2.30 -9.12
C ASP A 35 -12.08 -2.13 -10.57
N GLY A 36 -11.46 -2.84 -11.52
CA GLY A 36 -11.80 -2.77 -12.94
C GLY A 36 -13.22 -3.24 -13.29
N THR A 37 -13.95 -3.85 -12.35
CA THR A 37 -15.36 -4.25 -12.51
C THR A 37 -16.33 -3.24 -11.90
N GLY A 38 -15.82 -2.14 -11.32
CA GLY A 38 -16.62 -1.14 -10.62
C GLY A 38 -16.94 -1.51 -9.17
N LYS A 39 -16.37 -2.60 -8.64
CA LYS A 39 -16.63 -3.04 -7.26
C LYS A 39 -15.67 -2.36 -6.28
N THR A 40 -16.21 -1.91 -5.15
CA THR A 40 -15.40 -1.36 -4.04
C THR A 40 -14.63 -2.48 -3.35
N GLN A 41 -13.34 -2.26 -3.20
CA GLN A 41 -12.40 -3.10 -2.47
C GLN A 41 -11.77 -2.31 -1.34
N SER A 42 -11.27 -2.99 -0.32
CA SER A 42 -10.49 -2.34 0.71
C SER A 42 -9.46 -3.30 1.32
N GLY A 43 -8.29 -2.76 1.66
CA GLY A 43 -7.17 -3.53 2.16
C GLY A 43 -6.31 -2.73 3.15
N LYS A 44 -5.73 -3.45 4.10
CA LYS A 44 -4.77 -2.92 5.08
C LYS A 44 -3.36 -2.99 4.50
N PHE A 45 -2.67 -1.86 4.45
CA PHE A 45 -1.27 -1.75 4.06
C PHE A 45 -0.42 -1.35 5.26
N GLU A 46 0.72 -2.01 5.43
CA GLU A 46 1.69 -1.68 6.46
C GLU A 46 2.81 -0.87 5.83
N LEU A 47 3.13 0.29 6.41
CA LEU A 47 4.06 1.24 5.83
C LEU A 47 5.27 1.46 6.73
N GLN A 48 6.43 1.54 6.08
CA GLN A 48 7.66 2.05 6.67
C GLN A 48 8.01 3.38 6.02
N VAL A 49 7.64 4.48 6.67
CA VAL A 49 7.84 5.85 6.20
C VAL A 49 9.18 6.38 6.70
N ARG A 50 10.00 6.87 5.78
CA ARG A 50 11.30 7.49 6.02
C ARG A 50 11.16 9.01 6.09
N SER A 51 12.12 9.69 6.71
CA SER A 51 12.11 11.16 6.89
C SER A 51 12.24 11.95 5.60
N ASN A 52 12.71 11.33 4.52
CA ASN A 52 12.88 11.93 3.20
C ASN A 52 11.61 11.85 2.32
N GLY A 53 10.45 11.54 2.90
CA GLY A 53 9.19 11.44 2.16
C GLY A 53 9.02 10.14 1.36
N CYS A 54 9.93 9.18 1.48
CA CYS A 54 9.77 7.86 0.86
C CYS A 54 9.23 6.83 1.84
N TYR A 55 8.49 5.83 1.35
CA TYR A 55 7.96 4.74 2.13
C TYR A 55 8.05 3.41 1.37
N GLN A 56 8.11 2.31 2.13
CA GLN A 56 7.86 0.95 1.65
C GLN A 56 6.48 0.52 2.15
N ALA A 57 5.66 -0.07 1.29
CA ALA A 57 4.32 -0.54 1.63
C ALA A 57 4.18 -2.05 1.39
N GLY A 58 3.77 -2.78 2.42
CA GLY A 58 3.38 -4.20 2.33
C GLY A 58 1.87 -4.35 2.16
N GLY A 59 1.46 -5.06 1.11
CA GLY A 59 0.05 -5.26 0.78
C GLY A 59 -0.60 -6.47 1.49
N PRO A 60 -1.93 -6.47 1.65
CA PRO A 60 -2.64 -7.59 2.27
C PRO A 60 -2.69 -8.77 1.29
N SER A 61 -1.88 -9.80 1.54
CA SER A 61 -1.70 -10.96 0.65
C SER A 61 -3.00 -11.68 0.26
N LYS A 62 -4.04 -11.65 1.11
CA LYS A 62 -5.36 -12.20 0.78
C LYS A 62 -6.07 -11.47 -0.37
N ILE A 63 -5.71 -10.21 -0.63
CA ILE A 63 -6.31 -9.37 -1.67
C ILE A 63 -5.34 -9.22 -2.84
N VAL A 64 -4.07 -8.89 -2.57
CA VAL A 64 -3.07 -8.65 -3.63
C VAL A 64 -2.43 -9.94 -4.17
N GLY A 65 -2.64 -11.06 -3.49
CA GLY A 65 -2.07 -12.36 -3.84
C GLY A 65 -0.68 -12.60 -3.23
N PRO A 66 -0.05 -13.73 -3.61
CA PRO A 66 1.29 -14.11 -3.13
C PRO A 66 2.41 -13.24 -3.73
N VAL A 67 3.61 -13.38 -3.16
CA VAL A 67 4.83 -12.70 -3.65
C VAL A 67 5.24 -13.11 -5.07
N MET A 68 4.93 -14.34 -5.49
CA MET A 68 5.15 -14.81 -6.85
C MET A 68 3.82 -15.04 -7.56
N ILE A 69 3.66 -14.42 -8.73
CA ILE A 69 2.49 -14.60 -9.60
C ILE A 69 2.89 -15.16 -10.95
N ARG A 70 1.95 -15.82 -11.63
CA ARG A 70 2.16 -16.28 -13.00
C ARG A 70 1.85 -15.13 -13.97
N SER A 71 2.85 -14.71 -14.72
CA SER A 71 2.70 -13.75 -15.82
C SER A 71 1.88 -14.32 -16.97
N VAL A 72 1.40 -13.44 -17.87
CA VAL A 72 0.64 -13.84 -19.08
C VAL A 72 1.41 -14.76 -20.02
N VAL A 73 2.75 -14.72 -19.98
CA VAL A 73 3.64 -15.63 -20.73
C VAL A 73 3.98 -16.91 -19.95
N GLY A 74 3.29 -17.17 -18.83
CA GLY A 74 3.39 -18.39 -18.04
C GLY A 74 4.56 -18.47 -17.06
N LYS A 75 5.45 -17.47 -17.02
CA LYS A 75 6.60 -17.43 -16.08
C LYS A 75 6.17 -16.98 -14.68
N GLN A 76 6.77 -17.55 -13.64
CA GLN A 76 6.69 -17.01 -12.29
C GLN A 76 7.49 -15.71 -12.21
N VAL A 77 6.85 -14.64 -11.75
CA VAL A 77 7.44 -13.32 -11.57
C VAL A 77 7.07 -12.76 -10.20
N ILE A 78 7.87 -11.81 -9.69
CA ILE A 78 7.53 -11.10 -8.47
C ILE A 78 6.27 -10.28 -8.71
N ASN A 79 5.34 -10.35 -7.77
CA ASN A 79 4.13 -9.55 -7.75
C ASN A 79 4.48 -8.11 -7.32
N PRO A 80 4.42 -7.13 -8.23
CA PRO A 80 4.86 -5.76 -7.94
C PRO A 80 3.96 -5.05 -6.93
N VAL A 81 2.81 -5.62 -6.58
CA VAL A 81 1.89 -5.05 -5.57
C VAL A 81 1.92 -5.82 -4.24
N PHE A 82 2.76 -6.86 -4.12
CA PHE A 82 2.98 -7.54 -2.84
C PHE A 82 3.71 -6.61 -1.85
N GLU A 83 4.75 -5.95 -2.36
CA GLU A 83 5.49 -4.91 -1.67
C GLU A 83 5.97 -3.89 -2.70
N PHE A 84 5.83 -2.60 -2.40
CA PHE A 84 6.24 -1.53 -3.31
C PHE A 84 6.69 -0.29 -2.55
N ASP A 85 7.60 0.46 -3.18
CA ASP A 85 8.07 1.73 -2.68
C ASP A 85 7.32 2.91 -3.33
N GLY A 86 7.21 4.01 -2.60
CA GLY A 86 6.70 5.28 -3.11
C GLY A 86 7.37 6.45 -2.42
N CYS A 87 7.33 7.63 -3.05
CA CYS A 87 7.78 8.88 -2.43
C CYS A 87 6.73 9.98 -2.61
N PHE A 88 6.68 10.90 -1.66
CA PHE A 88 5.81 12.07 -1.64
C PHE A 88 6.60 13.32 -1.24
N ASP A 89 6.07 14.48 -1.63
CA ASP A 89 6.63 15.77 -1.25
C ASP A 89 6.35 16.05 0.23
N THR A 90 7.39 16.40 0.98
CA THR A 90 7.31 16.72 2.42
C THR A 90 7.21 18.22 2.68
N THR A 91 7.19 19.05 1.64
CA THR A 91 7.12 20.52 1.74
C THR A 91 5.69 21.06 1.76
#